data_AF-A0AB74BPV6-F1
#
_entry.id   AF-A0AB74BPV6-F1
#
_cell.length_a   1.000
_cell.length_b   1.000
_cell.length_c   1.000
_cell.angle_alpha   90.00
_cell.angle_beta   90.00
_cell.angle_gamma   90.00
#
_symmetry.space_group_name_H-M   'P 1'
#
loop_
_entity.id
_entity.type
_entity.pdbx_description
1 polymer ?
#
loop_
_entity_poly.entity_id
_entity_poly.type
_entity_poly.pdbx_seq_one_letter_code
_entity_poly.pdbx_strand_id
1 'polypeptide(L)'
;MFRVNTCSSYNYATKTGNEEQVQNNALGTSRLVIGPPSSEKSGGTFDSNCSSVGSRPAFYATQTMVEAIPRTKIPPPSPKLYQGFDRICQSLRHIATSVNWGMIGFKSLRPIEVQASIINGKLHISSNFHSEHIQESLHFALTRNTERSIPYPGNRRSKALVEESRNRRHVVKLKEDFLNQDRFEILIQNTVSEIGRGLGCPVENNLSRQELSEQAIAALHILHKVIQAASQPNPSFENLIIHPPFRDTNLDGILPDGINQTMHAEQNIQRALAGDKEFQYQELITRLGLQEGKHIVVPIAGKYVPCAACSEVENEAKGPDGLFDPNSGKFILHRSTQRIGMAFWDEVQHIAIEGLDADQGKALAKGIAIRDRFYEKPEKLQASDREMVEDYSFDTDSACSDDDSIL
;
A
#
# COMPACT_ATOMS: atom_id res chain seq x y z
N MET A 1 44.37 -41.33 -9.93
CA MET A 1 43.73 -41.57 -8.61
C MET A 1 43.07 -40.25 -8.23
N PHE A 2 41.76 -40.04 -8.28
CA PHE A 2 40.62 -40.73 -7.66
C PHE A 2 39.37 -40.51 -8.54
N ARG A 3 38.79 -41.57 -9.14
CA ARG A 3 37.51 -42.24 -8.82
C ARG A 3 36.30 -41.33 -8.51
N VAL A 4 35.47 -41.23 -9.55
CA VAL A 4 34.02 -40.98 -9.56
C VAL A 4 33.28 -42.11 -8.83
N ASN A 5 32.21 -41.78 -8.11
CA ASN A 5 31.12 -42.71 -7.84
C ASN A 5 29.78 -42.00 -8.01
N THR A 6 29.06 -42.40 -9.05
CA THR A 6 27.64 -42.19 -9.27
C THR A 6 26.86 -43.28 -8.55
N CYS A 7 25.74 -42.93 -7.92
CA CYS A 7 24.64 -43.85 -7.72
C CYS A 7 23.31 -43.10 -7.75
N SER A 8 22.62 -43.23 -8.88
CA SER A 8 21.20 -42.98 -9.01
C SER A 8 20.44 -44.14 -8.38
N SER A 9 19.45 -43.86 -7.56
CA SER A 9 18.29 -44.74 -7.42
C SER A 9 17.04 -43.88 -7.25
N TYR A 10 16.12 -44.08 -8.18
CA TYR A 10 14.74 -43.63 -8.13
C TYR A 10 14.05 -44.28 -6.93
N ASN A 11 13.27 -43.50 -6.18
CA ASN A 11 12.08 -44.00 -5.52
C ASN A 11 11.02 -42.89 -5.52
N TYR A 12 9.98 -43.12 -6.33
CA TYR A 12 8.68 -42.49 -6.16
C TYR A 12 8.15 -42.90 -4.79
N ALA A 13 7.93 -41.91 -3.90
CA ALA A 13 7.12 -42.10 -2.71
C ALA A 13 5.97 -41.06 -2.76
N THR A 14 4.77 -41.61 -2.86
CA THR A 14 3.47 -40.97 -2.76
C THR A 14 3.40 -39.97 -1.60
N LYS A 15 3.01 -38.73 -1.93
CA LYS A 15 2.61 -37.71 -0.95
C LYS A 15 1.29 -38.12 -0.29
N THR A 16 1.39 -38.74 0.88
CA THR A 16 0.37 -38.67 1.92
C THR A 16 1.09 -38.25 3.21
N GLY A 17 1.31 -36.94 3.34
CA GLY A 17 1.84 -36.34 4.56
C GLY A 17 0.68 -36.01 5.48
N ASN A 18 0.60 -36.72 6.61
CA ASN A 18 -0.37 -36.52 7.68
C ASN A 18 -0.33 -35.08 8.21
N GLU A 19 -1.50 -34.45 8.27
CA GLU A 19 -1.77 -33.11 8.83
C GLU A 19 -1.71 -33.05 10.38
N GLU A 20 -1.18 -34.05 11.08
CA GLU A 20 -1.32 -34.18 12.54
C GLU A 20 -0.03 -34.02 13.37
N GLN A 21 1.11 -33.63 12.79
CA GLN A 21 2.38 -33.54 13.53
C GLN A 21 2.91 -32.14 13.86
N VAL A 22 2.08 -31.10 13.77
CA VAL A 22 2.43 -29.75 14.25
C VAL A 22 1.75 -29.40 15.59
N GLN A 23 0.82 -30.23 16.09
CA GLN A 23 0.01 -29.88 17.27
C GLN A 23 0.58 -30.26 18.65
N ASN A 24 1.70 -30.97 18.77
CA ASN A 24 2.08 -31.58 20.07
C ASN A 24 3.41 -31.16 20.72
N ASN A 25 3.94 -29.96 20.42
CA ASN A 25 5.01 -29.35 21.23
C ASN A 25 4.62 -27.99 21.87
N ALA A 26 3.32 -27.69 21.95
CA ALA A 26 2.79 -26.46 22.56
C ALA A 26 2.40 -26.64 24.05
N LEU A 27 3.22 -27.34 24.83
CA LEU A 27 3.11 -27.39 26.30
C LEU A 27 4.32 -26.67 26.88
N GLY A 28 4.20 -25.33 26.93
CA GLY A 28 5.26 -24.39 27.27
C GLY A 28 5.28 -23.19 26.32
N THR A 29 4.11 -22.68 25.92
CA THR A 29 3.98 -21.60 24.94
C THR A 29 4.33 -20.25 25.57
N SER A 30 5.63 -19.93 25.63
CA SER A 30 6.07 -18.54 25.65
C SER A 30 5.53 -17.89 24.37
N ARG A 31 4.48 -17.08 24.50
CA ARG A 31 3.96 -16.26 23.40
C ARG A 31 5.08 -15.29 23.03
N LEU A 32 5.74 -15.52 21.90
CA LEU A 32 6.76 -14.60 21.40
C LEU A 32 6.06 -13.30 21.01
N VAL A 33 6.09 -12.32 21.91
CA VAL A 33 5.64 -10.96 21.63
C VAL A 33 6.80 -10.23 20.98
N ILE A 34 6.61 -9.84 19.73
CA ILE A 34 7.61 -9.11 18.96
C ILE A 34 7.44 -7.61 19.24
N GLY A 35 8.53 -6.98 19.67
CA GLY A 35 8.58 -5.56 20.00
C GLY A 35 8.38 -5.23 21.49
N PRO A 36 8.29 -3.94 21.82
CA PRO A 36 8.23 -3.45 23.20
C PRO A 36 7.01 -3.97 23.99
N PRO A 37 7.10 -4.06 25.33
CA PRO A 37 6.04 -4.60 26.17
C PRO A 37 4.82 -3.68 26.21
N SER A 38 3.62 -4.24 26.39
CA SER A 38 2.41 -3.45 26.62
C SER A 38 2.51 -2.70 27.95
N SER A 39 2.53 -1.37 27.92
CA SER A 39 2.67 -0.52 29.11
C SER A 39 1.44 -0.50 30.01
N GLU A 40 0.31 -1.06 29.57
CA GLU A 40 -0.95 -1.08 30.33
C GLU A 40 -1.44 -2.51 30.59
N LYS A 41 -0.92 -3.15 31.65
CA LYS A 41 -1.67 -4.19 32.37
C LYS A 41 -1.56 -3.96 33.88
N SER A 42 -2.23 -2.93 34.38
CA SER A 42 -2.57 -2.81 35.79
C SER A 42 -3.71 -3.81 36.10
N GLY A 43 -3.34 -5.07 36.37
CA GLY A 43 -4.27 -6.04 36.96
C GLY A 43 -4.17 -7.50 36.50
N GLY A 44 -3.32 -7.82 35.52
CA GLY A 44 -3.03 -9.20 35.13
C GLY A 44 -1.55 -9.47 35.35
N THR A 45 -1.22 -10.53 36.09
CA THR A 45 0.14 -11.07 36.17
C THR A 45 0.78 -11.06 34.79
N PHE A 46 1.87 -10.31 34.63
CA PHE A 46 2.81 -10.59 33.56
C PHE A 46 3.14 -12.08 33.67
N ASP A 47 2.87 -12.87 32.63
CA ASP A 47 3.57 -14.14 32.50
C ASP A 47 5.06 -13.77 32.46
N SER A 48 5.77 -14.09 33.54
CA SER A 48 7.19 -13.77 33.75
C SER A 48 8.12 -14.42 32.71
N ASN A 49 7.55 -15.08 31.69
CA ASN A 49 8.21 -15.80 30.61
C ASN A 49 8.11 -15.09 29.24
N CYS A 50 7.54 -13.89 29.16
CA CYS A 50 7.44 -13.16 27.91
C CYS A 50 8.69 -12.30 27.65
N SER A 51 9.72 -12.89 27.04
CA SER A 51 10.86 -12.12 26.51
C SER A 51 10.41 -11.33 25.28
N SER A 52 10.51 -10.00 25.32
CA SER A 52 10.32 -9.15 24.15
C SER A 52 11.54 -9.22 23.23
N VAL A 53 11.32 -9.45 21.95
CA VAL A 53 12.37 -9.48 20.92
C VAL A 53 11.97 -8.52 19.79
N GLY A 54 12.91 -7.75 19.25
CA GLY A 54 12.65 -6.79 18.18
C GLY A 54 12.49 -5.35 18.68
N SER A 55 12.63 -4.42 17.74
CA SER A 55 12.79 -2.99 17.97
C SER A 55 11.49 -2.19 17.94
N ARG A 56 10.40 -2.79 17.45
CA ARG A 56 9.12 -2.11 17.17
C ARG A 56 7.92 -3.00 17.43
N PRO A 57 6.73 -2.44 17.72
CA PRO A 57 5.51 -3.24 17.82
C PRO A 57 5.27 -4.00 16.53
N ALA A 58 5.16 -5.32 16.64
CA ALA A 58 4.82 -6.19 15.52
C ALA A 58 3.98 -7.38 16.01
N PHE A 59 3.19 -7.95 15.11
CA PHE A 59 2.40 -9.13 15.41
C PHE A 59 2.57 -10.18 14.32
N TYR A 60 2.56 -11.44 14.73
CA TYR A 60 2.35 -12.58 13.87
C TYR A 60 0.89 -13.04 13.99
N ALA A 61 0.19 -13.18 12.86
CA ALA A 61 -1.16 -13.71 12.80
C ALA A 61 -1.16 -15.04 12.02
N THR A 62 -1.72 -16.09 12.61
CA THR A 62 -1.94 -17.36 11.90
C THR A 62 -3.12 -17.25 10.94
N GLN A 63 -3.23 -18.18 10.01
CA GLN A 63 -4.41 -18.28 9.15
C GLN A 63 -5.71 -18.34 9.95
N THR A 64 -5.77 -19.16 10.99
CA THR A 64 -6.96 -19.29 11.85
C THR A 64 -7.32 -17.97 12.53
N MET A 65 -6.34 -17.18 12.98
CA MET A 65 -6.60 -15.86 13.57
C MET A 65 -7.16 -14.87 12.55
N VAL A 66 -6.60 -14.86 11.34
CA VAL A 66 -7.07 -13.98 10.25
C VAL A 66 -8.48 -14.36 9.82
N GLU A 67 -8.77 -15.65 9.66
CA GLU A 67 -10.09 -16.17 9.30
C GLU A 67 -11.16 -15.90 10.38
N ALA A 68 -10.75 -15.75 11.64
CA ALA A 68 -11.64 -15.42 12.75
C ALA A 68 -12.05 -13.94 12.80
N ILE A 69 -11.38 -13.05 12.05
CA ILE A 69 -11.79 -11.64 11.96
C ILE A 69 -13.15 -11.58 11.26
N PRO A 70 -14.22 -11.06 11.89
CA PRO A 70 -15.54 -10.99 11.25
C PRO A 70 -15.49 -10.13 9.99
N ARG A 71 -15.93 -10.67 8.85
CA ARG A 71 -15.95 -9.98 7.54
C ARG A 71 -17.30 -10.11 6.85
N THR A 72 -17.70 -9.05 6.18
CA THR A 72 -18.88 -9.06 5.29
C THR A 72 -18.42 -9.17 3.83
N LYS A 73 -18.97 -10.14 3.07
CA LYS A 73 -18.72 -10.22 1.62
C LYS A 73 -19.34 -9.02 0.92
N ILE A 74 -18.57 -8.33 0.08
CA ILE A 74 -19.06 -7.19 -0.69
C ILE A 74 -19.77 -7.70 -1.97
N PRO A 75 -20.97 -7.21 -2.30
CA PRO A 75 -21.44 -7.21 -3.68
C PRO A 75 -20.56 -6.29 -4.55
N PRO A 76 -20.56 -6.43 -5.88
CA PRO A 76 -19.76 -5.53 -6.71
C PRO A 76 -20.18 -4.07 -6.57
N PRO A 77 -19.33 -3.15 -6.06
CA PRO A 77 -19.68 -1.75 -6.03
C PRO A 77 -19.85 -1.17 -7.43
N SER A 78 -20.63 -0.09 -7.51
CA SER A 78 -20.78 0.64 -8.74
C SER A 78 -19.42 1.15 -9.25
N PRO A 79 -19.20 1.20 -10.58
CA PRO A 79 -18.00 1.80 -11.16
C PRO A 79 -17.68 3.15 -10.54
N LYS A 80 -16.46 3.32 -10.06
CA LYS A 80 -16.06 4.59 -9.49
C LYS A 80 -15.80 5.59 -10.62
N LEU A 81 -16.49 6.72 -10.54
CA LEU A 81 -16.15 7.88 -11.35
C LEU A 81 -14.93 8.56 -10.73
N TYR A 82 -13.77 8.37 -11.34
CA TYR A 82 -12.56 9.10 -10.96
C TYR A 82 -12.66 10.53 -11.50
N GLN A 83 -12.95 11.48 -10.61
CA GLN A 83 -13.17 12.89 -10.94
C GLN A 83 -12.35 13.78 -10.02
N GLY A 84 -12.01 14.99 -10.48
CA GLY A 84 -11.26 15.97 -9.72
C GLY A 84 -9.98 15.38 -9.14
N PHE A 85 -9.75 15.58 -7.84
CA PHE A 85 -8.54 15.11 -7.16
C PHE A 85 -8.38 13.59 -7.18
N ASP A 86 -9.48 12.83 -7.26
CA ASP A 86 -9.42 11.37 -7.35
C ASP A 86 -8.71 10.85 -8.61
N ARG A 87 -8.60 11.65 -9.67
CA ARG A 87 -7.81 11.30 -10.87
C ARG A 87 -6.33 11.08 -10.55
N ILE A 88 -5.78 11.79 -9.56
CA ILE A 88 -4.40 11.59 -9.10
C ILE A 88 -4.25 10.20 -8.48
N CYS A 89 -5.19 9.80 -7.62
CA CYS A 89 -5.22 8.45 -7.05
C CYS A 89 -5.41 7.37 -8.13
N GLN A 90 -6.18 7.66 -9.19
CA GLN A 90 -6.31 6.77 -10.35
C GLN A 90 -4.96 6.56 -11.04
N SER A 91 -4.23 7.64 -11.34
CA SER A 91 -2.91 7.57 -11.97
C SER A 91 -1.89 6.86 -11.08
N LEU A 92 -1.87 7.14 -9.77
CA LEU A 92 -1.02 6.43 -8.79
C LEU A 92 -1.30 4.92 -8.78
N ARG A 93 -2.58 4.54 -8.80
CA ARG A 93 -3.01 3.13 -8.92
C ARG A 93 -2.54 2.50 -10.23
N HIS A 94 -2.65 3.21 -11.35
CA HIS A 94 -2.18 2.73 -12.64
C HIS A 94 -0.65 2.52 -12.64
N ILE A 95 0.11 3.45 -12.04
CA ILE A 95 1.57 3.31 -11.87
C ILE A 95 1.90 2.09 -11.02
N ALA A 96 1.31 1.96 -9.83
CA ALA A 96 1.52 0.81 -8.95
C ALA A 96 1.15 -0.52 -9.65
N THR A 97 0.07 -0.49 -10.45
CA THR A 97 -0.34 -1.65 -11.26
C THR A 97 0.74 -2.04 -12.27
N SER A 98 1.33 -1.05 -12.92
CA SER A 98 2.34 -1.20 -13.96
C SER A 98 3.66 -1.68 -13.39
N VAL A 99 4.09 -1.15 -12.24
CA VAL A 99 5.27 -1.63 -11.49
C VAL A 99 5.11 -3.11 -11.14
N ASN A 100 4.00 -3.49 -10.51
CA ASN A 100 3.76 -4.89 -10.16
C ASN A 100 3.70 -5.80 -11.41
N TRP A 101 3.06 -5.35 -12.49
CA TRP A 101 3.02 -6.12 -13.74
C TRP A 101 4.39 -6.25 -14.38
N GLY A 102 5.23 -5.20 -14.29
CA GLY A 102 6.62 -5.23 -14.70
C GLY A 102 7.44 -6.22 -13.88
N MET A 103 7.30 -6.24 -12.55
CA MET A 103 7.99 -7.20 -11.69
C MET A 103 7.61 -8.65 -12.04
N ILE A 104 6.33 -8.91 -12.29
CA ILE A 104 5.85 -10.23 -12.71
C ILE A 104 6.41 -10.59 -14.09
N GLY A 105 6.30 -9.69 -15.06
CA GLY A 105 6.63 -9.97 -16.46
C GLY A 105 8.13 -9.99 -16.77
N PHE A 106 8.92 -9.18 -16.07
CA PHE A 106 10.36 -9.01 -16.30
C PHE A 106 11.20 -9.84 -15.34
N LYS A 107 10.80 -9.94 -14.06
CA LYS A 107 11.59 -10.60 -13.01
C LYS A 107 10.98 -11.89 -12.48
N SER A 108 9.76 -12.25 -12.90
CA SER A 108 8.97 -13.35 -12.30
C SER A 108 8.73 -13.18 -10.79
N LEU A 109 8.78 -11.92 -10.30
CA LEU A 109 8.54 -11.58 -8.91
C LEU A 109 7.07 -11.21 -8.71
N ARG A 110 6.50 -11.62 -7.58
CA ARG A 110 5.08 -11.41 -7.25
C ARG A 110 4.95 -10.66 -5.93
N PRO A 111 5.24 -9.34 -5.90
CA PRO A 111 4.96 -8.57 -4.70
C PRO A 111 3.45 -8.56 -4.46
N ILE A 112 3.07 -8.60 -3.18
CA ILE A 112 1.66 -8.63 -2.77
C ILE A 112 1.09 -7.22 -2.92
N GLU A 113 1.84 -6.20 -2.53
CA GLU A 113 1.37 -4.83 -2.46
C GLU A 113 2.39 -3.87 -3.11
N VAL A 114 1.89 -2.92 -3.91
CA VAL A 114 2.66 -1.76 -4.35
C VAL A 114 1.84 -0.52 -4.08
N GLN A 115 2.38 0.45 -3.35
CA GLN A 115 1.72 1.71 -3.02
C GLN A 115 2.51 2.89 -3.58
N ALA A 116 1.79 3.93 -3.97
CA ALA A 116 2.36 5.15 -4.51
C ALA A 116 1.70 6.39 -3.90
N SER A 117 2.49 7.47 -3.76
CA SER A 117 2.03 8.76 -3.27
C SER A 117 2.80 9.90 -3.94
N ILE A 118 2.22 11.11 -3.95
CA ILE A 118 2.96 12.32 -4.28
C ILE A 118 3.23 13.08 -3.00
N ILE A 119 4.51 13.26 -2.68
CA ILE A 119 4.97 13.98 -1.49
C ILE A 119 6.12 14.86 -1.92
N ASN A 120 6.13 16.09 -1.43
CA ASN A 120 7.19 17.05 -1.66
C ASN A 120 7.66 17.19 -3.13
N GLY A 121 6.74 17.15 -4.10
CA GLY A 121 7.08 17.27 -5.52
C GLY A 121 7.81 16.05 -6.11
N LYS A 122 7.73 14.90 -5.44
CA LYS A 122 8.30 13.63 -5.87
C LYS A 122 7.22 12.55 -5.87
N LEU A 123 7.38 11.55 -6.74
CA LEU A 123 6.61 10.31 -6.68
C LEU A 123 7.28 9.37 -5.69
N HIS A 124 6.58 8.97 -4.65
CA HIS A 124 7.04 8.03 -3.64
C HIS A 124 6.41 6.67 -3.95
N ILE A 125 7.21 5.62 -4.09
CA ILE A 125 6.71 4.26 -4.32
C ILE A 125 7.36 3.30 -3.31
N SER A 126 6.57 2.38 -2.80
CA SER A 126 7.06 1.24 -2.02
C SER A 126 6.37 -0.03 -2.49
N SER A 127 7.05 -1.14 -2.27
CA SER A 127 6.52 -2.49 -2.42
C SER A 127 6.81 -3.24 -1.14
N ASN A 128 5.91 -4.14 -0.73
CA ASN A 128 6.13 -4.92 0.48
C ASN A 128 7.34 -5.87 0.36
N PHE A 129 7.68 -6.24 -0.89
CA PHE A 129 8.91 -6.93 -1.25
C PHE A 129 9.48 -6.37 -2.55
N HIS A 130 10.77 -6.52 -2.78
CA HIS A 130 11.41 -6.24 -4.08
C HIS A 130 11.38 -4.77 -4.54
N SER A 131 11.39 -3.81 -3.61
CA SER A 131 11.41 -2.37 -3.93
C SER A 131 12.60 -1.98 -4.83
N GLU A 132 13.71 -2.71 -4.77
CA GLU A 132 14.89 -2.53 -5.62
C GLU A 132 14.58 -2.65 -7.13
N HIS A 133 13.49 -3.33 -7.51
CA HIS A 133 13.11 -3.54 -8.90
C HIS A 133 12.05 -2.57 -9.42
N ILE A 134 11.63 -1.57 -8.65
CA ILE A 134 10.54 -0.65 -9.01
C ILE A 134 10.85 0.13 -10.30
N GLN A 135 12.05 0.71 -10.39
CA GLN A 135 12.47 1.52 -11.55
C GLN A 135 12.48 0.70 -12.85
N GLU A 136 13.17 -0.44 -12.82
CA GLU A 136 13.27 -1.35 -13.95
C GLU A 136 11.89 -1.83 -14.42
N SER A 137 11.02 -2.12 -13.46
CA SER A 137 9.68 -2.65 -13.73
C SER A 137 8.75 -1.59 -14.31
N LEU A 138 8.82 -0.35 -13.83
CA LEU A 138 8.06 0.76 -14.41
C LEU A 138 8.50 1.05 -15.84
N HIS A 139 9.81 1.14 -16.07
CA HIS A 139 10.39 1.32 -17.40
C HIS A 139 9.97 0.20 -18.36
N PHE A 140 10.10 -1.05 -17.92
CA PHE A 140 9.69 -2.22 -18.71
C PHE A 140 8.20 -2.16 -19.07
N ALA A 141 7.33 -1.84 -18.11
CA ALA A 141 5.90 -1.76 -18.36
C ALA A 141 5.54 -0.67 -19.38
N LEU A 142 6.18 0.49 -19.31
CA LEU A 142 5.93 1.63 -20.22
C LEU A 142 6.56 1.44 -21.60
N THR A 143 7.66 0.70 -21.74
CA THR A 143 8.29 0.45 -23.04
C THR A 143 7.76 -0.79 -23.76
N ARG A 144 7.02 -1.64 -23.06
CA ARG A 144 6.39 -2.83 -23.65
C ARG A 144 5.39 -2.46 -24.73
N ASN A 145 5.39 -3.21 -25.84
CA ASN A 145 4.41 -3.04 -26.90
C ASN A 145 2.99 -3.34 -26.37
N THR A 146 2.10 -2.34 -26.48
CA THR A 146 0.70 -2.39 -26.06
C THR A 146 -0.29 -2.41 -27.23
N GLU A 147 0.17 -2.46 -28.49
CA GLU A 147 -0.64 -2.40 -29.72
C GLU A 147 -1.55 -3.62 -29.94
N ARG A 148 -1.28 -4.76 -29.29
CA ARG A 148 -2.20 -5.91 -29.35
C ARG A 148 -3.55 -5.52 -28.76
N SER A 149 -4.65 -6.01 -29.33
CA SER A 149 -5.99 -5.78 -28.75
C SER A 149 -6.02 -6.14 -27.26
N ILE A 150 -6.58 -5.26 -26.43
CA ILE A 150 -6.73 -5.52 -25.01
C ILE A 150 -7.70 -6.69 -24.87
N PRO A 151 -7.28 -7.83 -24.28
CA PRO A 151 -8.15 -8.98 -24.18
C PRO A 151 -9.34 -8.59 -23.30
N TYR A 152 -10.54 -8.55 -23.85
CA TYR A 152 -11.75 -8.47 -23.03
C TYR A 152 -11.96 -9.86 -22.42
N PRO A 153 -12.04 -9.99 -21.09
CA PRO A 153 -12.17 -11.30 -20.47
C PRO A 153 -13.55 -11.88 -20.80
N GLY A 154 -13.62 -12.71 -21.86
CA GLY A 154 -14.85 -13.41 -22.26
C GLY A 154 -15.37 -14.33 -21.15
N ASN A 155 -14.48 -14.80 -20.27
CA ASN A 155 -14.82 -15.41 -19.00
C ASN A 155 -14.30 -14.55 -17.84
N ARG A 156 -15.19 -13.75 -17.23
CA ARG A 156 -14.87 -12.93 -16.05
C ARG A 156 -14.47 -13.75 -14.81
N ARG A 157 -14.64 -15.08 -14.83
CA ARG A 157 -14.13 -15.98 -13.79
C ARG A 157 -12.65 -16.36 -13.99
N SER A 158 -12.07 -16.10 -15.17
CA SER A 158 -10.64 -16.34 -15.41
C SER A 158 -9.79 -15.19 -14.85
N LYS A 159 -9.31 -15.39 -13.63
CA LYS A 159 -8.49 -14.42 -12.90
C LYS A 159 -7.29 -13.91 -13.72
N ALA A 160 -6.53 -14.81 -14.32
CA ALA A 160 -5.34 -14.46 -15.10
C ALA A 160 -5.67 -13.55 -16.30
N LEU A 161 -6.78 -13.81 -17.01
CA LEU A 161 -7.19 -12.98 -18.15
C LEU A 161 -7.67 -11.60 -17.71
N VAL A 162 -8.38 -11.50 -16.59
CA VAL A 162 -8.85 -10.22 -16.06
C VAL A 162 -7.67 -9.38 -15.55
N GLU A 163 -6.72 -9.99 -14.84
CA GLU A 163 -5.51 -9.32 -14.37
C GLU A 163 -4.68 -8.79 -15.54
N GLU A 164 -4.46 -9.60 -16.57
CA GLU A 164 -3.73 -9.17 -17.77
C GLU A 164 -4.45 -8.04 -18.49
N SER A 165 -5.77 -8.17 -18.70
CA SER A 165 -6.62 -7.13 -19.29
C SER A 165 -6.50 -5.80 -18.56
N ARG A 166 -6.61 -5.82 -17.22
CA ARG A 166 -6.51 -4.65 -16.36
C ARG A 166 -5.11 -4.03 -16.41
N ASN A 167 -4.07 -4.83 -16.27
CA ASN A 167 -2.69 -4.34 -16.29
C ASN A 167 -2.39 -3.63 -17.63
N ARG A 168 -2.84 -4.22 -18.75
CA ARG A 168 -2.69 -3.61 -20.07
C ARG A 168 -3.48 -2.31 -20.21
N ARG A 169 -4.74 -2.25 -19.76
CA ARG A 169 -5.52 -1.00 -19.75
C ARG A 169 -4.84 0.11 -18.96
N HIS A 170 -4.34 -0.18 -17.76
CA HIS A 170 -3.69 0.83 -16.93
C HIS A 170 -2.43 1.39 -17.59
N VAL A 171 -1.61 0.53 -18.21
CA VAL A 171 -0.43 0.99 -18.96
C VAL A 171 -0.84 1.82 -20.17
N VAL A 172 -1.86 1.41 -20.93
CA VAL A 172 -2.36 2.18 -22.08
C VAL A 172 -2.85 3.56 -21.63
N LYS A 173 -3.67 3.65 -20.59
CA LYS A 173 -4.14 4.93 -20.03
C LYS A 173 -2.99 5.83 -19.59
N LEU A 174 -1.97 5.28 -18.92
CA LEU A 174 -0.78 6.07 -18.56
C LEU A 174 -0.05 6.63 -19.78
N LYS A 175 0.09 5.83 -20.84
CA LYS A 175 0.72 6.30 -22.09
C LYS A 175 -0.12 7.36 -22.77
N GLU A 176 -1.42 7.14 -22.88
CA GLU A 176 -2.35 8.06 -23.53
C GLU A 176 -2.42 9.39 -22.78
N ASP A 177 -2.55 9.37 -21.46
CA ASP A 177 -2.77 10.59 -20.69
C ASP A 177 -1.47 11.34 -20.33
N PHE A 178 -0.30 10.67 -20.31
CA PHE A 178 0.96 11.29 -19.88
C PHE A 178 2.09 11.23 -20.91
N LEU A 179 1.97 10.51 -22.03
CA LEU A 179 2.96 10.58 -23.12
C LEU A 179 2.43 11.33 -24.35
N ASN A 180 1.17 11.76 -24.33
CA ASN A 180 0.58 12.67 -25.30
C ASN A 180 0.26 14.00 -24.62
N GLN A 181 0.86 15.09 -25.11
CA GLN A 181 0.75 16.42 -24.51
C GLN A 181 -0.69 16.95 -24.53
N ASP A 182 -1.42 16.80 -25.64
CA ASP A 182 -2.80 17.29 -25.75
C ASP A 182 -3.71 16.56 -24.76
N ARG A 183 -3.51 15.24 -24.60
CA ARG A 183 -4.25 14.42 -23.64
C ARG A 183 -3.93 14.80 -22.20
N PHE A 184 -2.67 15.09 -21.89
CA PHE A 184 -2.24 15.55 -20.57
C PHE A 184 -2.89 16.89 -20.20
N GLU A 185 -2.97 17.82 -21.16
CA GLU A 185 -3.63 19.11 -20.97
C GLU A 185 -5.14 18.95 -20.74
N ILE A 186 -5.81 18.06 -21.49
CA ILE A 186 -7.23 17.72 -21.27
C ILE A 186 -7.43 17.12 -19.87
N LEU A 187 -6.54 16.22 -19.42
CA LEU A 187 -6.60 15.64 -18.08
C LEU A 187 -6.53 16.73 -17.00
N ILE A 188 -5.63 17.71 -17.14
CA ILE A 188 -5.53 18.85 -16.23
C ILE A 188 -6.83 19.67 -16.25
N GLN A 189 -7.33 20.04 -17.43
CA GLN A 189 -8.53 20.88 -17.57
C GLN A 189 -9.76 20.20 -16.94
N ASN A 190 -9.95 18.91 -17.20
CA ASN A 190 -11.04 18.13 -16.61
C ASN A 190 -10.92 18.06 -15.09
N THR A 191 -9.71 17.78 -14.58
CA THR A 191 -9.43 17.74 -13.15
C THR A 191 -9.80 19.06 -12.46
N VAL A 192 -9.37 20.20 -13.01
CA VAL A 192 -9.64 21.53 -12.45
C VAL A 192 -11.12 21.87 -12.53
N SER A 193 -11.77 21.61 -13.67
CA SER A 193 -13.20 21.85 -13.88
C SER A 193 -14.05 21.06 -12.87
N GLU A 194 -13.71 19.78 -12.66
CA GLU A 194 -14.38 18.91 -11.70
C GLU A 194 -14.17 19.35 -10.25
N ILE A 195 -12.95 19.78 -9.87
CA ILE A 195 -12.68 20.37 -8.55
C ILE A 195 -13.48 21.67 -8.37
N GLY A 196 -13.57 22.52 -9.40
CA GLY A 196 -14.39 23.73 -9.38
C GLY A 196 -15.87 23.45 -9.10
N ARG A 197 -16.37 22.30 -9.58
CA ARG A 197 -17.72 21.77 -9.30
C ARG A 197 -17.84 21.02 -7.97
N GLY A 198 -16.74 20.86 -7.24
CA GLY A 198 -16.66 20.14 -5.97
C GLY A 198 -16.65 18.62 -6.09
N LEU A 199 -16.39 18.08 -7.29
CA LEU A 199 -16.36 16.65 -7.55
C LEU A 199 -14.99 16.05 -7.19
N GLY A 200 -15.00 14.88 -6.56
CA GLY A 200 -13.80 14.11 -6.18
C GLY A 200 -12.75 14.90 -5.40
N CYS A 201 -13.20 15.84 -4.55
CA CYS A 201 -12.33 16.61 -3.68
C CYS A 201 -12.06 15.85 -2.37
N PRO A 202 -10.88 16.02 -1.75
CA PRO A 202 -10.61 15.49 -0.43
C PRO A 202 -11.65 15.96 0.59
N VAL A 203 -11.97 15.11 1.56
CA VAL A 203 -12.84 15.48 2.70
C VAL A 203 -12.01 16.12 3.81
N GLU A 204 -12.68 16.80 4.75
CA GLU A 204 -12.08 17.27 6.01
C GLU A 204 -10.83 18.16 5.83
N ASN A 205 -10.87 19.07 4.85
CA ASN A 205 -9.78 20.00 4.56
C ASN A 205 -10.19 21.47 4.69
N ASN A 206 -9.19 22.35 4.84
CA ASN A 206 -9.36 23.80 4.94
C ASN A 206 -8.97 24.57 3.66
N LEU A 207 -8.99 23.89 2.50
CA LEU A 207 -8.56 24.41 1.22
C LEU A 207 -9.75 24.94 0.40
N SER A 208 -9.52 26.04 -0.30
CA SER A 208 -10.40 26.52 -1.36
C SER A 208 -10.32 25.62 -2.60
N ARG A 209 -11.28 25.74 -3.51
CA ARG A 209 -11.26 25.01 -4.79
C ARG A 209 -10.04 25.36 -5.65
N GLN A 210 -9.56 26.61 -5.55
CA GLN A 210 -8.36 27.05 -6.23
C GLN A 210 -7.11 26.35 -5.65
N GLU A 211 -6.92 26.38 -4.33
CA GLU A 211 -5.78 25.73 -3.67
C GLU A 211 -5.77 24.20 -3.93
N LEU A 212 -6.94 23.55 -3.94
CA LEU A 212 -7.06 22.14 -4.33
C LEU A 212 -6.65 21.91 -5.80
N SER A 213 -7.05 22.81 -6.70
CA SER A 213 -6.70 22.72 -8.12
C SER A 213 -5.20 22.90 -8.34
N GLU A 214 -4.57 23.84 -7.63
CA GLU A 214 -3.12 24.08 -7.69
C GLU A 214 -2.32 22.86 -7.21
N GLN A 215 -2.73 22.26 -6.08
CA GLN A 215 -2.14 21.01 -5.61
C GLN A 215 -2.33 19.86 -6.61
N ALA A 216 -3.51 19.76 -7.21
CA ALA A 216 -3.80 18.72 -8.20
C ALA A 216 -2.96 18.87 -9.48
N ILE A 217 -2.85 20.09 -9.99
CA ILE A 217 -1.99 20.43 -11.14
C ILE A 217 -0.53 20.07 -10.83
N ALA A 218 -0.03 20.44 -9.65
CA ALA A 218 1.34 20.13 -9.25
C ALA A 218 1.57 18.62 -9.21
N ALA A 219 0.65 17.84 -8.63
CA ALA A 219 0.74 16.38 -8.58
C ALA A 219 0.74 15.75 -9.98
N LEU A 220 -0.15 16.18 -10.87
CA LEU A 220 -0.21 15.71 -12.26
C LEU A 220 1.09 15.99 -13.03
N HIS A 221 1.71 17.16 -12.82
CA HIS A 221 3.00 17.46 -13.44
C HIS A 221 4.15 16.58 -12.94
N ILE A 222 4.14 16.17 -11.67
CA ILE A 222 5.14 15.22 -11.15
C ILE A 222 4.93 13.84 -11.78
N LEU A 223 3.68 13.38 -11.87
CA LEU A 223 3.34 12.13 -12.54
C LEU A 223 3.79 12.15 -14.01
N HIS A 224 3.51 13.25 -14.72
CA HIS A 224 3.93 13.47 -16.09
C HIS A 224 5.44 13.35 -16.26
N LYS A 225 6.23 14.08 -15.46
CA LYS A 225 7.69 14.03 -15.48
C LYS A 225 8.24 12.63 -15.26
N VAL A 226 7.71 11.91 -14.26
CA VAL A 226 8.19 10.56 -13.95
C VAL A 226 7.83 9.56 -15.04
N ILE A 227 6.60 9.61 -15.56
CA ILE A 227 6.14 8.69 -16.62
C ILE A 227 6.92 8.94 -17.92
N GLN A 228 7.10 10.21 -18.33
CA GLN A 228 7.90 10.57 -19.49
C GLN A 228 9.35 10.11 -19.37
N ALA A 229 9.97 10.31 -18.19
CA ALA A 229 11.35 9.91 -17.98
C ALA A 229 11.49 8.39 -17.97
N ALA A 230 10.56 7.68 -17.33
CA ALA A 230 10.53 6.22 -17.29
C ALA A 230 10.29 5.58 -18.68
N SER A 231 9.62 6.27 -19.61
CA SER A 231 9.40 5.77 -20.97
C SER A 231 10.58 5.97 -21.92
N GLN A 232 11.61 6.73 -21.54
CA GLN A 232 12.79 6.95 -22.39
C GLN A 232 13.68 5.70 -22.47
N PRO A 233 14.47 5.52 -23.56
CA PRO A 233 15.42 4.40 -23.68
C PRO A 233 16.46 4.35 -22.55
N ASN A 234 16.88 5.51 -22.05
CA ASN A 234 17.77 5.66 -20.90
C ASN A 234 17.05 6.49 -19.83
N PRO A 235 16.21 5.85 -18.99
CA PRO A 235 15.35 6.57 -18.06
C PRO A 235 16.14 7.24 -16.93
N SER A 236 15.79 8.49 -16.60
CA SER A 236 16.23 9.16 -15.37
C SER A 236 15.10 9.15 -14.35
N PHE A 237 15.41 8.83 -13.10
CA PHE A 237 14.43 8.70 -12.02
C PHE A 237 14.60 9.76 -10.92
N GLU A 238 15.07 10.96 -11.28
CA GLU A 238 15.29 12.08 -10.34
C GLU A 238 14.06 12.47 -9.52
N ASN A 239 12.85 12.26 -10.06
CA ASN A 239 11.59 12.61 -9.39
C ASN A 239 10.88 11.41 -8.75
N LEU A 240 11.55 10.26 -8.66
CA LEU A 240 11.05 9.04 -8.04
C LEU A 240 11.86 8.72 -6.78
N ILE A 241 11.18 8.57 -5.65
CA ILE A 241 11.75 8.10 -4.38
C ILE A 241 11.21 6.71 -4.09
N ILE A 242 12.11 5.76 -3.85
CA ILE A 242 11.79 4.37 -3.52
C ILE A 242 11.99 4.16 -2.03
N HIS A 243 10.96 3.66 -1.35
CA HIS A 243 11.03 3.28 0.06
C HIS A 243 11.22 1.77 0.18
N PRO A 244 12.39 1.31 0.66
CA PRO A 244 12.63 -0.11 0.88
C PRO A 244 11.72 -0.62 2.02
N PRO A 245 11.30 -1.89 1.97
CA PRO A 245 10.56 -2.49 3.07
C PRO A 245 11.43 -2.50 4.33
N PHE A 246 10.84 -2.19 5.48
CA PHE A 246 11.51 -2.33 6.77
C PHE A 246 11.80 -3.80 7.08
N ARG A 247 12.98 -4.05 7.67
CA ARG A 247 13.38 -5.36 8.19
C ARG A 247 14.02 -5.17 9.56
N ASP A 248 13.58 -5.96 10.55
CA ASP A 248 14.21 -6.01 11.86
C ASP A 248 15.25 -7.14 11.90
N THR A 249 16.53 -6.78 11.85
CA THR A 249 17.62 -7.75 11.91
C THR A 249 17.71 -8.46 13.25
N ASN A 250 17.11 -7.92 14.32
CA ASN A 250 17.09 -8.59 15.63
C ASN A 250 16.19 -9.84 15.65
N LEU A 251 15.36 -10.02 14.62
CA LEU A 251 14.51 -11.20 14.46
C LEU A 251 15.15 -12.25 13.54
N ASP A 252 16.32 -11.97 12.96
CA ASP A 252 17.06 -12.92 12.15
C ASP A 252 17.49 -14.12 13.01
N GLY A 253 17.18 -15.34 12.56
CA GLY A 253 17.49 -16.57 13.28
C GLY A 253 16.58 -16.90 14.46
N ILE A 254 15.59 -16.04 14.75
CA ILE A 254 14.57 -16.26 15.80
C ILE A 254 13.26 -16.73 15.18
N LEU A 255 12.92 -16.20 14.01
CA LEU A 255 11.71 -16.62 13.29
C LEU A 255 11.90 -18.02 12.68
N PRO A 256 10.85 -18.86 12.67
CA PRO A 256 10.89 -20.14 11.98
C PRO A 256 11.19 -19.99 10.49
N ASP A 257 11.81 -21.02 9.90
CA ASP A 257 12.08 -21.06 8.46
C ASP A 257 10.79 -20.83 7.67
N GLY A 258 10.85 -19.90 6.72
CA GLY A 258 9.72 -19.55 5.84
C GLY A 258 8.78 -18.45 6.37
N ILE A 259 8.94 -17.99 7.61
CA ILE A 259 8.17 -16.84 8.12
C ILE A 259 8.83 -15.53 7.69
N ASN A 260 8.09 -14.74 6.91
CA ASN A 260 8.54 -13.44 6.46
C ASN A 260 8.25 -12.34 7.49
N GLN A 261 9.04 -11.27 7.42
CA GLN A 261 8.76 -10.02 8.11
C GLN A 261 8.34 -8.98 7.09
N THR A 262 7.34 -8.16 7.41
CA THR A 262 6.83 -7.16 6.48
C THR A 262 6.35 -5.92 7.21
N MET A 263 6.81 -4.75 6.74
CA MET A 263 6.10 -3.49 6.91
C MET A 263 5.48 -3.16 5.55
N HIS A 264 4.16 -3.02 5.52
CA HIS A 264 3.40 -2.83 4.29
C HIS A 264 3.80 -1.54 3.58
N ALA A 265 3.64 -1.55 2.25
CA ALA A 265 4.22 -0.55 1.36
C ALA A 265 3.76 0.87 1.71
N GLU A 266 2.49 1.01 2.09
CA GLU A 266 1.91 2.25 2.56
C GLU A 266 2.60 2.80 3.81
N GLN A 267 2.80 1.95 4.81
CA GLN A 267 3.42 2.33 6.08
C GLN A 267 4.85 2.82 5.87
N ASN A 268 5.59 2.25 4.91
CA ASN A 268 6.93 2.72 4.55
C ASN A 268 6.90 4.17 4.02
N ILE A 269 5.90 4.51 3.20
CA ILE A 269 5.73 5.88 2.66
C ILE A 269 5.31 6.86 3.77
N GLN A 270 4.33 6.49 4.59
CA GLN A 270 3.84 7.33 5.68
C GLN A 270 4.92 7.58 6.74
N ARG A 271 5.73 6.56 7.05
CA ARG A 271 6.89 6.69 7.93
C ARG A 271 7.90 7.70 7.40
N ALA A 272 8.21 7.68 6.10
CA ALA A 272 9.12 8.63 5.50
C ALA A 272 8.58 10.08 5.55
N LEU A 273 7.27 10.26 5.38
CA LEU A 273 6.62 11.56 5.58
C LEU A 273 6.72 12.02 7.04
N ALA A 274 6.48 11.12 8.00
CA ALA A 274 6.50 11.43 9.41
C ALA A 274 7.89 11.89 9.91
N GLY A 275 8.96 11.28 9.40
CA GLY A 275 10.34 11.52 9.85
C GLY A 275 10.80 12.98 9.72
N ASP A 276 10.38 13.67 8.66
CA ASP A 276 10.75 15.07 8.38
C ASP A 276 9.51 15.96 8.19
N LYS A 277 8.41 15.66 8.89
CA LYS A 277 7.09 16.27 8.62
C LYS A 277 7.10 17.80 8.63
N GLU A 278 7.83 18.42 9.55
CA GLU A 278 7.90 19.89 9.67
C GLU A 278 8.62 20.52 8.49
N PHE A 279 9.77 19.96 8.12
CA PHE A 279 10.54 20.41 6.97
C PHE A 279 9.75 20.24 5.66
N GLN A 280 9.16 19.05 5.48
CA GLN A 280 8.35 18.75 4.29
C GLN A 280 7.14 19.67 4.18
N TYR A 281 6.47 19.97 5.30
CA TYR A 281 5.33 20.87 5.32
C TYR A 281 5.72 22.29 4.90
N GLN A 282 6.78 22.84 5.50
CA GLN A 282 7.27 24.20 5.21
C GLN A 282 7.75 24.34 3.75
N GLU A 283 8.41 23.32 3.20
CA GLU A 283 8.80 23.31 1.78
C GLU A 283 7.57 23.27 0.85
N LEU A 284 6.58 22.46 1.20
CA LEU A 284 5.35 22.30 0.40
C LEU A 284 4.51 23.58 0.38
N ILE A 285 4.24 24.19 1.54
CA ILE A 285 3.46 25.45 1.58
C ILE A 285 4.17 26.55 0.81
N THR A 286 5.50 26.66 0.94
CA THR A 286 6.30 27.66 0.21
C THR A 286 6.24 27.44 -1.29
N ARG A 287 6.47 26.21 -1.75
CA ARG A 287 6.46 25.88 -3.19
C ARG A 287 5.08 26.05 -3.82
N LEU A 288 4.02 25.77 -3.08
CA LEU A 288 2.63 25.88 -3.55
C LEU A 288 2.07 27.29 -3.34
N GLY A 289 2.80 28.21 -2.70
CA GLY A 289 2.31 29.56 -2.41
C GLY A 289 1.15 29.60 -1.40
N LEU A 290 1.04 28.57 -0.56
CA LEU A 290 -0.01 28.44 0.44
C LEU A 290 0.37 29.17 1.74
N GLN A 291 -0.65 29.66 2.45
CA GLN A 291 -0.46 30.21 3.79
C GLN A 291 -0.17 29.09 4.81
N GLU A 292 0.61 29.41 5.84
CA GLU A 292 0.82 28.50 6.97
C GLU A 292 -0.53 28.14 7.64
N GLY A 293 -0.67 26.87 8.01
CA GLY A 293 -1.91 26.30 8.53
C GLY A 293 -2.84 25.74 7.44
N LYS A 294 -2.53 25.92 6.15
CA LYS A 294 -3.25 25.25 5.05
C LYS A 294 -2.83 23.80 4.91
N HIS A 295 -3.80 22.94 4.62
CA HIS A 295 -3.55 21.52 4.43
C HIS A 295 -2.77 21.21 3.15
N ILE A 296 -1.83 20.28 3.25
CA ILE A 296 -1.24 19.59 2.11
C ILE A 296 -1.95 18.24 1.96
N VAL A 297 -2.51 18.01 0.78
CA VAL A 297 -3.17 16.77 0.45
C VAL A 297 -2.12 15.70 0.12
N VAL A 298 -2.15 14.58 0.82
CA VAL A 298 -1.27 13.42 0.59
C VAL A 298 -2.10 12.31 -0.07
N PRO A 299 -2.14 12.22 -1.41
CA PRO A 299 -2.82 11.13 -2.08
C PRO A 299 -2.03 9.84 -1.93
N ILE A 300 -2.67 8.75 -1.51
CA ILE A 300 -2.06 7.42 -1.52
C ILE A 300 -2.98 6.43 -2.25
N ALA A 301 -2.43 5.75 -3.26
CA ALA A 301 -3.12 4.69 -3.96
C ALA A 301 -2.13 3.65 -4.50
N GLY A 302 -2.62 2.43 -4.71
CA GLY A 302 -1.75 1.30 -5.03
C GLY A 302 -2.45 0.17 -5.75
N LYS A 303 -1.70 -0.91 -5.95
CA LYS A 303 -2.21 -2.20 -6.44
C LYS A 303 -2.34 -3.16 -5.26
N TYR A 304 -3.46 -3.89 -5.27
CA TYR A 304 -3.86 -4.91 -4.29
C TYR A 304 -4.33 -4.35 -2.94
N VAL A 305 -4.71 -5.30 -2.08
CA VAL A 305 -5.68 -5.24 -0.99
C VAL A 305 -5.40 -4.11 0.01
N PRO A 306 -6.38 -3.27 0.37
CA PRO A 306 -6.21 -2.34 1.49
C PRO A 306 -5.85 -3.14 2.75
N CYS A 307 -4.72 -2.91 3.40
CA CYS A 307 -4.36 -3.78 4.53
C CYS A 307 -5.17 -3.45 5.79
N ALA A 308 -5.64 -4.47 6.51
CA ALA A 308 -6.26 -4.28 7.82
C ALA A 308 -5.33 -3.57 8.82
N ALA A 309 -4.05 -3.95 8.86
CA ALA A 309 -3.05 -3.32 9.72
C ALA A 309 -2.81 -1.86 9.32
N CYS A 310 -2.67 -1.56 8.02
CA CYS A 310 -2.56 -0.19 7.54
C CYS A 310 -3.80 0.64 7.91
N SER A 311 -5.01 0.06 7.81
CA SER A 311 -6.23 0.77 8.18
C SER A 311 -6.27 1.17 9.66
N GLU A 312 -5.73 0.32 10.56
CA GLU A 312 -5.59 0.68 11.97
C GLU A 312 -4.60 1.86 12.13
N VAL A 313 -3.45 1.78 11.47
CA VAL A 313 -2.41 2.82 11.51
C VAL A 313 -2.94 4.14 10.96
N GLU A 314 -3.64 4.14 9.82
CA GLU A 314 -4.26 5.33 9.26
C GLU A 314 -5.31 5.94 10.18
N ASN A 315 -6.14 5.10 10.82
CA ASN A 315 -7.17 5.57 11.73
C ASN A 315 -6.56 6.29 12.94
N GLU A 316 -5.53 5.71 13.55
CA GLU A 316 -4.80 6.34 14.65
C GLU A 316 -4.02 7.59 14.17
N ALA A 317 -3.43 7.55 12.98
CA ALA A 317 -2.71 8.70 12.39
C ALA A 317 -3.62 9.86 11.99
N LYS A 318 -4.92 9.62 11.77
CA LYS A 318 -5.96 10.66 11.58
C LYS A 318 -6.54 11.16 12.90
N GLY A 319 -6.27 10.46 14.00
CA GLY A 319 -6.69 10.86 15.34
C GLY A 319 -5.88 12.04 15.89
N PRO A 320 -6.25 12.56 17.07
CA PRO A 320 -5.56 13.67 17.71
C PRO A 320 -4.04 13.46 17.79
N ASP A 321 -3.30 14.52 17.45
CA ASP A 321 -1.83 14.58 17.43
C ASP A 321 -1.16 13.65 16.39
N GLY A 322 -1.94 12.94 15.56
CA GLY A 322 -1.46 12.10 14.49
C GLY A 322 -0.97 12.90 13.27
N LEU A 323 -0.22 12.25 12.38
CA LEU A 323 0.35 12.86 11.17
C LEU A 323 -0.71 13.49 10.25
N PHE A 324 -1.89 12.87 10.19
CA PHE A 324 -2.99 13.24 9.33
C PHE A 324 -4.20 13.78 10.10
N ASP A 325 -3.99 14.23 11.35
CA ASP A 325 -5.04 14.90 12.13
C ASP A 325 -5.53 16.15 11.38
N PRO A 326 -6.81 16.21 10.99
CA PRO A 326 -7.36 17.38 10.30
C PRO A 326 -7.19 18.68 11.09
N ASN A 327 -7.14 18.60 12.43
CA ASN A 327 -6.97 19.77 13.30
C ASN A 327 -5.51 20.25 13.40
N SER A 328 -4.54 19.45 12.95
CA SER A 328 -3.13 19.85 12.93
C SER A 328 -2.83 21.00 11.96
N GLY A 329 -3.70 21.20 10.97
CA GLY A 329 -3.49 22.18 9.90
C GLY A 329 -2.35 21.84 8.93
N LYS A 330 -1.83 20.60 8.95
CA LYS A 330 -0.66 20.20 8.14
C LYS A 330 -0.98 19.26 7.00
N PHE A 331 -1.01 17.95 7.24
CA PHE A 331 -1.23 16.96 6.20
C PHE A 331 -2.61 16.35 6.34
N ILE A 332 -3.26 16.08 5.21
CA ILE A 332 -4.46 15.24 5.18
C ILE A 332 -4.21 14.06 4.26
N LEU A 333 -4.61 12.88 4.70
CA LEU A 333 -4.51 11.67 3.90
C LEU A 333 -5.72 11.57 2.97
N HIS A 334 -5.48 11.59 1.66
CA HIS A 334 -6.53 11.41 0.66
C HIS A 334 -6.52 10.00 0.09
N ARG A 335 -7.63 9.29 0.31
CA ARG A 335 -7.91 7.99 -0.28
C ARG A 335 -9.11 8.11 -1.19
N SER A 336 -8.95 7.60 -2.39
CA SER A 336 -10.04 7.50 -3.35
C SER A 336 -11.04 6.37 -2.98
N THR A 337 -10.73 5.52 -2.00
CA THR A 337 -11.60 4.42 -1.56
C THR A 337 -11.55 4.29 -0.04
N GLN A 338 -12.70 4.03 0.58
CA GLN A 338 -12.80 3.78 2.04
C GLN A 338 -12.77 2.28 2.39
N ARG A 339 -12.35 1.42 1.45
CA ARG A 339 -12.39 -0.02 1.68
C ARG A 339 -11.23 -0.45 2.56
N ILE A 340 -11.52 -1.35 3.48
CA ILE A 340 -10.52 -2.08 4.26
C ILE A 340 -10.39 -3.46 3.64
N GLY A 341 -9.20 -4.02 3.64
CA GLY A 341 -8.98 -5.34 3.09
C GLY A 341 -8.37 -6.27 4.14
N MET A 342 -7.68 -7.28 3.65
CA MET A 342 -7.31 -8.46 4.40
C MET A 342 -6.24 -8.17 5.44
N ALA A 343 -6.31 -8.94 6.53
CA ALA A 343 -5.16 -9.13 7.38
C ALA A 343 -4.32 -10.25 6.75
N PHE A 344 -3.01 -10.09 6.74
CA PHE A 344 -2.13 -11.12 6.20
C PHE A 344 -1.82 -12.15 7.29
N TRP A 345 -1.79 -13.41 6.91
CA TRP A 345 -1.40 -14.53 7.75
C TRP A 345 0.07 -14.95 7.51
N ASP A 346 0.64 -15.77 8.38
CA ASP A 346 1.97 -16.39 8.18
C ASP A 346 3.13 -15.40 7.91
N GLU A 347 2.96 -14.14 8.32
CA GLU A 347 3.96 -13.08 8.28
C GLU A 347 3.97 -12.28 9.60
N VAL A 348 5.16 -11.80 9.97
CA VAL A 348 5.34 -10.83 11.05
C VAL A 348 5.09 -9.43 10.49
N GLN A 349 3.98 -8.81 10.91
CA GLN A 349 3.55 -7.49 10.49
C GLN A 349 4.04 -6.42 11.46
N HIS A 350 4.92 -5.55 10.98
CA HIS A 350 5.47 -4.43 11.73
C HIS A 350 4.56 -3.19 11.64
N ILE A 351 4.42 -2.48 12.76
CA ILE A 351 3.64 -1.24 12.85
C ILE A 351 4.55 -0.01 12.73
N ALA A 352 4.26 0.85 11.76
CA ALA A 352 4.81 2.20 11.70
C ALA A 352 4.21 3.05 12.82
N ILE A 353 5.06 3.61 13.70
CA ILE A 353 4.61 4.40 14.85
C ILE A 353 4.83 5.90 14.65
N GLU A 354 5.73 6.28 13.75
CA GLU A 354 6.19 7.66 13.55
C GLU A 354 5.06 8.61 13.17
N GLY A 355 4.02 8.10 12.50
CA GLY A 355 2.84 8.88 12.12
C GLY A 355 1.71 8.90 13.16
N LEU A 356 1.83 8.16 14.27
CA LEU A 356 0.74 7.96 15.22
C LEU A 356 0.63 9.08 16.27
N ASP A 357 1.74 9.71 16.62
CA ASP A 357 1.80 10.81 17.59
C ASP A 357 3.08 11.63 17.40
N ALA A 358 3.07 12.90 17.82
CA ALA A 358 4.28 13.71 17.88
C ALA A 358 5.23 13.27 19.02
N ASP A 359 4.68 12.74 20.12
CA ASP A 359 5.46 12.18 21.22
C ASP A 359 5.79 10.70 20.97
N GLN A 360 7.07 10.36 21.04
CA GLN A 360 7.55 9.00 20.74
C GLN A 360 6.99 7.95 21.70
N GLY A 361 6.80 8.29 22.98
CA GLY A 361 6.24 7.39 23.98
C GLY A 361 4.77 7.08 23.73
N LYS A 362 3.99 8.11 23.41
CA LYS A 362 2.57 7.97 23.01
C LYS A 362 2.42 7.24 21.68
N ALA A 363 3.26 7.56 20.69
CA ALA A 363 3.29 6.86 19.40
C ALA A 363 3.55 5.36 19.59
N LEU A 364 4.50 5.01 20.45
CA LEU A 364 4.79 3.62 20.80
C LEU A 364 3.59 2.94 21.48
N ALA A 365 2.95 3.62 22.44
CA ALA A 365 1.76 3.10 23.11
C ALA A 365 0.60 2.85 22.13
N LYS A 366 0.34 3.77 21.19
CA LYS A 366 -0.65 3.59 20.11
C LYS A 366 -0.29 2.39 19.23
N GLY A 367 0.98 2.23 18.85
CA GLY A 367 1.44 1.08 18.04
C GLY A 367 1.29 -0.27 18.75
N ILE A 368 1.58 -0.31 20.05
CA ILE A 368 1.32 -1.48 20.91
C ILE A 368 -0.19 -1.77 20.98
N ALA A 369 -1.03 -0.75 21.15
CA ALA A 369 -2.47 -0.93 21.20
C ALA A 369 -3.03 -1.52 19.89
N ILE A 370 -2.55 -1.07 18.73
CA ILE A 370 -2.88 -1.66 17.43
C ILE A 370 -2.50 -3.15 17.41
N ARG A 371 -1.25 -3.48 17.77
CA ARG A 371 -0.77 -4.87 17.83
C ARG A 371 -1.66 -5.74 18.74
N ASP A 372 -2.00 -5.24 19.91
CA ASP A 372 -2.77 -5.98 20.91
C ASP A 372 -4.23 -6.19 20.45
N ARG A 373 -4.83 -5.25 19.68
CA ARG A 373 -6.17 -5.44 19.07
C ARG A 373 -6.24 -6.67 18.18
N PHE A 374 -5.22 -6.95 17.37
CA PHE A 374 -5.17 -8.13 16.50
C PHE A 374 -5.18 -9.47 17.26
N TYR A 375 -4.77 -9.47 18.53
CA TYR A 375 -4.74 -10.69 19.34
C TYR A 375 -5.89 -10.79 20.35
N GLU A 376 -6.21 -9.68 21.01
CA GLU A 376 -7.07 -9.69 22.19
C GLU A 376 -8.52 -9.33 21.85
N LYS A 377 -8.72 -8.49 20.82
CA LYS A 377 -10.03 -7.92 20.47
C LYS A 377 -10.19 -7.76 18.94
N PRO A 378 -10.06 -8.83 18.14
CA PRO A 378 -10.16 -8.75 16.68
C PRO A 378 -11.50 -8.17 16.19
N GLU A 379 -12.57 -8.31 16.98
CA GLU A 379 -13.89 -7.72 16.74
C GLU A 379 -13.92 -6.19 16.84
N LYS A 380 -12.87 -5.57 17.39
CA LYS A 380 -12.74 -4.11 17.53
C LYS A 380 -11.81 -3.48 16.51
N LEU A 381 -11.21 -4.28 15.63
CA LEU A 381 -10.47 -3.75 14.50
C LEU A 381 -11.44 -2.93 13.62
N GLN A 382 -10.98 -1.81 13.07
CA GLN A 382 -11.66 -1.09 12.00
C GLN A 382 -12.03 -2.04 10.87
N ALA A 383 -11.17 -3.04 10.61
CA ALA A 383 -11.39 -4.09 9.63
C ALA A 383 -12.55 -5.05 9.95
N SER A 384 -12.99 -5.11 11.21
CA SER A 384 -14.12 -5.95 11.64
C SER A 384 -15.42 -5.43 11.03
N ASP A 385 -16.25 -6.36 10.55
CA ASP A 385 -17.57 -6.12 9.97
C ASP A 385 -17.60 -5.19 8.74
N ARG A 386 -16.44 -4.66 8.34
CA ARG A 386 -16.28 -3.89 7.11
C ARG A 386 -16.26 -4.79 5.89
N GLU A 387 -16.69 -4.18 4.81
CA GLU A 387 -16.62 -4.70 3.46
C GLU A 387 -15.18 -5.11 3.10
N MET A 388 -14.95 -6.41 2.90
CA MET A 388 -13.65 -6.95 2.49
C MET A 388 -13.56 -7.06 0.98
N VAL A 389 -12.66 -6.29 0.38
CA VAL A 389 -12.25 -6.52 -1.02
C VAL A 389 -11.52 -7.86 -1.04
N GLU A 390 -12.11 -8.90 -1.65
CA GLU A 390 -11.38 -10.14 -1.90
C GLU A 390 -10.05 -9.80 -2.57
N ASP A 391 -9.00 -10.59 -2.32
CA ASP A 391 -7.66 -10.45 -2.93
C ASP A 391 -7.68 -10.12 -4.44
N TYR A 392 -8.77 -10.54 -5.11
CA TYR A 392 -9.00 -10.47 -6.54
C TYR A 392 -10.37 -9.90 -6.90
N SER A 393 -11.03 -9.16 -5.99
CA SER A 393 -12.30 -8.52 -6.30
C SER A 393 -12.14 -7.73 -7.60
N PHE A 394 -12.87 -8.17 -8.61
CA PHE A 394 -12.92 -7.56 -9.93
C PHE A 394 -13.49 -6.14 -9.89
N ASP A 395 -14.00 -5.71 -8.73
CA ASP A 395 -14.34 -4.32 -8.38
C ASP A 395 -13.12 -3.47 -8.07
N THR A 396 -12.24 -3.44 -9.05
CA THR A 396 -11.41 -2.29 -9.22
C THR A 396 -12.11 -1.41 -10.24
N ASP A 397 -13.08 -0.62 -9.80
CA ASP A 397 -13.42 0.77 -10.15
C ASP A 397 -12.93 1.36 -11.49
N SER A 398 -11.70 1.03 -11.93
CA SER A 398 -11.12 1.34 -13.24
C SER A 398 -11.45 0.35 -14.36
N ALA A 399 -12.17 -0.75 -14.10
CA ALA A 399 -12.60 -1.70 -15.14
C ALA A 399 -13.77 -1.18 -16.00
N CYS A 400 -14.50 -0.19 -15.47
CA CYS A 400 -15.69 0.39 -16.06
C CYS A 400 -15.59 1.93 -16.18
N SER A 401 -14.40 2.52 -16.04
CA SER A 401 -14.23 3.91 -16.48
C SER A 401 -14.13 3.89 -18.01
N ASP A 402 -15.29 3.70 -18.62
CA ASP A 402 -15.58 4.20 -19.95
C ASP A 402 -15.47 5.72 -19.83
N ASP A 403 -14.23 6.22 -19.85
CA ASP A 403 -13.94 7.61 -20.18
C ASP A 403 -14.15 7.79 -21.70
N ASP A 404 -15.23 7.20 -22.23
CA ASP A 404 -15.71 7.48 -23.56
C ASP A 404 -16.17 8.93 -23.51
N SER A 405 -15.34 9.72 -24.16
CA SER A 405 -15.49 11.12 -24.47
C SER A 405 -16.89 11.44 -25.00
N ILE A 406 -17.85 11.67 -24.11
CA ILE A 406 -19.04 12.47 -24.38
C ILE A 406 -19.39 13.22 -23.09
N LEU A 407 -18.84 14.43 -22.96
CA LEU A 407 -19.59 15.65 -22.62
C LEU A 407 -18.72 16.87 -22.92
#